data_AF-A0A061IU61-F1
#
_entry.id   AF-A0A061IU61-F1
#
_cell.length_a   1.000
_cell.length_b   1.000
_cell.length_c   1.000
_cell.angle_alpha   90.00
_cell.angle_beta   90.00
_cell.angle_gamma   90.00
#
_symmetry.space_group_name_H-M   'P 1'
#
loop_
_entity.id
_entity.type
_entity.pdbx_description
1 polymer ?
#
loop_
_entity_poly.entity_id
_entity_poly.type
_entity_poly.pdbx_seq_one_letter_code
_entity_poly.pdbx_strand_id
1 'polypeptide(L)'
;MRTVAATNESPKWASSLLQQRLGDCGVFRNEASHCAKAILHSEAARADGQLCDDVGAVLAGNAVYIRRCVCDEEDMRIYDRLKAELVAATGANMCDGGRIEWSRHEIFENPMGISATFNDVVAMLAEYFDLDVYATRLNYYRDGQQWKPQHHDSHAYGGRTTPTGERLREDFTVGITLGATRSLLFVHEASGRQFDFPQRNGDCFAFTGEVNNTFTHGVPRVSTPIGDRFSIIAWGRRRAVNERNGGRAMDFSDVWLKDGSEVRTVDDAILAAHQLVSRASAFAKPTVTPTPLMQVNMTDGNNHKHGANDGGSVSAKRKKKHRLQ
;
A
#
# COMPACT_ATOMS: atom_id res chain seq x y z
N MET A 1 -4.00 49.92 7.37
CA MET A 1 -4.09 48.60 6.70
C MET A 1 -4.56 47.59 7.74
N ARG A 2 -5.72 46.97 7.52
CA ARG A 2 -6.30 45.98 8.45
C ARG A 2 -5.56 44.65 8.28
N THR A 3 -4.94 44.19 9.36
CA THR A 3 -4.45 42.82 9.52
C THR A 3 -5.65 41.87 9.56
N VAL A 4 -5.76 41.01 8.55
CA VAL A 4 -6.72 39.90 8.57
C VAL A 4 -6.09 38.80 9.43
N ALA A 5 -6.66 38.58 10.61
CA ALA A 5 -6.31 37.44 11.44
C ALA A 5 -6.70 36.16 10.68
N ALA A 6 -5.73 35.32 10.38
CA ALA A 6 -5.99 33.97 9.88
C ALA A 6 -6.65 33.18 11.02
N THR A 7 -7.96 32.99 10.92
CA THR A 7 -8.70 32.11 11.82
C THR A 7 -8.26 30.68 11.53
N ASN A 8 -7.61 30.08 12.53
CA ASN A 8 -7.10 28.71 12.52
C ASN A 8 -8.26 27.70 12.71
N GLU A 9 -9.32 27.82 11.90
CA GLU A 9 -10.42 26.87 11.92
C GLU A 9 -9.98 25.60 11.21
N SER A 10 -9.93 24.49 11.95
CA SER A 10 -9.73 23.17 11.36
C SER A 10 -10.79 22.93 10.27
N PRO A 11 -10.42 22.28 9.15
CA PRO A 11 -11.37 22.03 8.07
C PRO A 11 -12.60 21.31 8.63
N LYS A 12 -13.77 21.88 8.36
CA LYS A 12 -15.04 21.30 8.78
C LYS A 12 -15.35 20.11 7.89
N TRP A 13 -15.00 18.92 8.36
CA TRP A 13 -15.32 17.65 7.69
C TRP A 13 -16.84 17.51 7.51
N ALA A 14 -17.31 16.98 6.40
CA ALA A 14 -18.72 16.73 6.11
C ALA A 14 -19.17 15.34 6.62
N SER A 15 -18.30 14.34 6.53
CA SER A 15 -18.55 12.99 7.04
C SER A 15 -18.67 12.99 8.55
N SER A 16 -19.83 12.60 9.07
CA SER A 16 -20.07 12.41 10.50
C SER A 16 -19.16 11.35 11.11
N LEU A 17 -18.92 10.26 10.37
CA LEU A 17 -18.00 9.20 10.78
C LEU A 17 -16.57 9.74 10.91
N LEU A 18 -16.10 10.54 9.94
CA LEU A 18 -14.78 11.16 10.02
C LEU A 18 -14.66 12.13 11.20
N GLN A 19 -15.67 12.99 11.40
CA GLN A 19 -15.71 13.92 12.54
C GLN A 19 -15.63 13.16 13.87
N GLN A 20 -16.44 12.10 14.02
CA GLN A 20 -16.47 11.29 15.22
C GLN A 20 -15.08 10.68 15.48
N ARG A 21 -14.49 10.04 14.46
CA ARG A 21 -13.20 9.36 14.62
C ARG A 21 -12.07 10.32 14.94
N LEU A 22 -12.00 11.47 14.28
CA LEU A 22 -11.02 12.51 14.63
C LEU A 22 -11.28 13.13 16.01
N GLY A 23 -12.54 13.20 16.46
CA GLY A 23 -12.89 13.56 17.83
C GLY A 23 -12.37 12.55 18.86
N ASP A 24 -12.47 11.26 18.56
CA ASP A 24 -12.05 10.18 19.46
C ASP A 24 -10.52 10.01 19.50
N CYS A 25 -9.84 10.06 18.35
CA CYS A 25 -8.41 9.74 18.24
C CYS A 25 -7.49 10.94 17.96
N GLY A 26 -8.04 12.14 17.75
CA GLY A 26 -7.31 13.36 17.42
C GLY A 26 -6.81 13.38 15.98
N VAL A 27 -5.76 12.61 15.69
CA VAL A 27 -5.13 12.53 14.36
C VAL A 27 -4.80 11.10 13.98
N PHE A 28 -5.05 10.76 12.71
CA PHE A 28 -4.62 9.47 12.18
C PHE A 28 -3.12 9.48 11.91
N ARG A 29 -2.44 8.40 12.29
CA ARG A 29 -1.01 8.22 12.05
C ARG A 29 -0.81 7.22 10.91
N ASN A 30 0.03 7.59 9.96
CA ASN A 30 0.50 6.65 8.94
C ASN A 30 1.59 5.75 9.53
N GLU A 31 1.29 4.47 9.70
CA GLU A 31 2.17 3.43 10.22
C GLU A 31 2.79 2.55 9.10
N ALA A 32 2.56 2.87 7.82
CA ALA A 32 3.05 2.06 6.69
C ALA A 32 4.58 1.88 6.72
N SER A 33 5.31 2.93 7.13
CA SER A 33 6.77 2.88 7.25
C SER A 33 7.24 1.87 8.31
N HIS A 34 6.49 1.68 9.40
CA HIS A 34 6.83 0.69 10.41
C HIS A 34 6.70 -0.73 9.86
N CYS A 35 5.69 -0.99 9.04
CA CYS A 35 5.49 -2.27 8.38
C CYS A 35 6.56 -2.54 7.30
N ALA A 36 6.85 -1.53 6.47
CA ALA A 36 7.73 -1.71 5.31
C ALA A 36 9.21 -1.82 5.68
N LYS A 37 9.68 -1.19 6.77
CA LYS A 37 11.11 -1.19 7.17
C LYS A 37 11.74 -2.58 7.25
N ALA A 38 10.96 -3.60 7.62
CA ALA A 38 11.45 -4.98 7.76
C ALA A 38 11.97 -5.57 6.44
N ILE A 39 11.52 -5.07 5.28
CA ILE A 39 11.96 -5.56 3.97
C ILE A 39 13.48 -5.32 3.74
N LEU A 40 14.04 -4.29 4.39
CA LEU A 40 15.45 -3.87 4.28
C LEU A 40 16.35 -4.42 5.41
N HIS A 41 15.93 -5.45 6.15
CA HIS A 41 16.70 -5.92 7.32
C HIS A 41 18.08 -6.51 6.99
N SER A 42 18.23 -7.18 5.83
CA SER A 42 19.48 -7.86 5.45
C SER A 42 20.44 -6.91 4.72
N GLU A 43 21.75 -7.14 4.83
CA GLU A 43 22.75 -6.38 4.06
C GLU A 43 22.52 -6.47 2.55
N ALA A 44 22.20 -7.65 2.04
CA ALA A 44 21.85 -7.84 0.63
C ALA A 44 20.64 -6.99 0.20
N ALA A 45 19.66 -6.75 1.10
CA ALA A 45 18.54 -5.85 0.80
C ALA A 45 18.99 -4.40 0.74
N ARG A 46 19.86 -3.98 1.66
CA ARG A 46 20.36 -2.61 1.73
C ARG A 46 21.36 -2.28 0.62
N ALA A 47 21.95 -3.30 -0.01
CA ALA A 47 22.79 -3.17 -1.19
C ALA A 47 22.01 -3.20 -2.51
N ASP A 48 20.73 -3.60 -2.48
CA ASP A 48 19.85 -3.57 -3.65
C ASP A 48 19.30 -2.15 -3.83
N GLY A 49 19.91 -1.41 -4.75
CA GLY A 49 19.57 0.00 -5.00
C GLY A 49 18.12 0.20 -5.45
N GLN A 50 17.63 -0.69 -6.33
CA GLN A 50 16.25 -0.61 -6.80
C GLN A 50 15.26 -0.84 -5.66
N LEU A 51 15.47 -1.89 -4.86
CA LEU A 51 14.65 -2.13 -3.67
C LEU A 51 14.70 -0.95 -2.70
N CYS A 52 15.87 -0.34 -2.49
CA CYS A 52 15.99 0.82 -1.60
C CYS A 52 15.16 2.01 -2.10
N ASP A 53 15.21 2.31 -3.40
CA ASP A 53 14.46 3.41 -4.00
C ASP A 53 12.95 3.15 -3.94
N ASP A 54 12.52 1.94 -4.29
CA ASP A 54 11.12 1.52 -4.32
C ASP A 54 10.49 1.47 -2.92
N VAL A 55 11.25 1.02 -1.91
CA VAL A 55 10.86 1.11 -0.51
C VAL A 55 10.90 2.56 -0.03
N GLY A 56 11.84 3.37 -0.54
CA GLY A 56 11.90 4.80 -0.31
C GLY A 56 10.60 5.50 -0.68
N ALA A 57 9.97 5.12 -1.80
CA ALA A 57 8.66 5.63 -2.20
C ALA A 57 7.57 5.31 -1.16
N VAL A 58 7.53 4.06 -0.65
CA VAL A 58 6.63 3.66 0.44
C VAL A 58 6.86 4.51 1.70
N LEU A 59 8.13 4.69 2.09
CA LEU A 59 8.52 5.51 3.24
C LEU A 59 8.22 6.99 3.06
N ALA A 60 8.15 7.48 1.82
CA ALA A 60 7.81 8.85 1.48
C ALA A 60 6.30 9.15 1.51
N GLY A 61 5.46 8.17 1.88
CA GLY A 61 4.01 8.34 2.04
C GLY A 61 3.18 7.82 0.87
N ASN A 62 3.80 7.22 -0.16
CA ASN A 62 3.06 6.60 -1.26
C ASN A 62 2.27 5.33 -0.84
N ALA A 63 2.51 4.82 0.36
CA ALA A 63 1.60 3.92 1.04
C ALA A 63 1.19 4.49 2.40
N VAL A 64 -0.05 4.21 2.77
CA VAL A 64 -0.65 4.65 4.03
C VAL A 64 -1.24 3.44 4.74
N TYR A 65 -0.97 3.32 6.03
CA TYR A 65 -1.62 2.34 6.90
C TYR A 65 -2.04 3.02 8.19
N ILE A 66 -3.34 3.05 8.47
CA ILE A 66 -3.92 3.74 9.62
C ILE A 66 -4.68 2.71 10.43
N ARG A 67 -4.26 2.53 11.69
CA ARG A 67 -4.98 1.68 12.63
C ARG A 67 -6.23 2.35 13.16
N ARG A 68 -7.29 1.57 13.38
CA ARG A 68 -8.55 2.03 14.00
C ARG A 68 -9.14 3.26 13.30
N CYS A 69 -9.03 3.28 11.97
CA CYS A 69 -9.45 4.38 11.12
C CYS A 69 -10.96 4.62 11.23
N VAL A 70 -11.77 3.58 10.95
CA VAL A 70 -13.25 3.72 10.91
C VAL A 70 -13.92 3.36 12.24
N CYS A 71 -13.32 2.49 13.05
CA CYS A 71 -13.76 2.14 14.39
C CYS A 71 -12.59 1.55 15.20
N ASP A 72 -12.79 1.33 16.49
CA ASP A 72 -11.81 0.62 17.31
C ASP A 72 -11.81 -0.88 17.01
N GLU A 73 -10.69 -1.56 17.28
CA GLU A 73 -10.49 -2.96 16.91
C GLU A 73 -11.57 -3.89 17.50
N GLU A 74 -12.00 -3.63 18.72
CA GLU A 74 -13.03 -4.42 19.41
C GLU A 74 -14.47 -3.96 19.09
N ASP A 75 -14.63 -2.82 18.42
CA ASP A 75 -15.94 -2.27 18.08
C ASP A 75 -16.49 -2.89 16.79
N MET A 76 -17.36 -3.88 16.96
CA MET A 76 -17.98 -4.62 15.86
C MET A 76 -19.24 -3.95 15.30
N ARG A 77 -19.69 -2.79 15.83
CA ARG A 77 -20.98 -2.19 15.45
C ARG A 77 -21.08 -1.83 13.97
N ILE A 78 -20.01 -1.33 13.36
CA ILE A 78 -19.98 -1.02 11.91
C ILE A 78 -20.06 -2.32 11.10
N TYR A 79 -19.29 -3.33 11.49
CA TYR A 79 -19.32 -4.65 10.87
C TYR A 79 -20.72 -5.27 10.94
N ASP A 80 -21.33 -5.30 12.13
CA ASP A 80 -22.64 -5.94 12.37
C ASP A 80 -23.74 -5.22 11.58
N ARG A 81 -23.70 -3.88 11.55
CA ARG A 81 -24.66 -3.07 10.80
C ARG A 81 -24.53 -3.30 9.29
N LEU A 82 -23.31 -3.26 8.76
CA LEU A 82 -23.05 -3.55 7.34
C LEU A 82 -23.54 -4.95 6.97
N LYS A 83 -23.25 -5.96 7.80
CA LYS A 83 -23.70 -7.34 7.58
C LYS A 83 -25.22 -7.44 7.56
N ALA A 84 -25.90 -6.82 8.52
CA ALA A 84 -27.37 -6.81 8.60
C ALA A 84 -28.00 -6.11 7.38
N GLU A 85 -27.46 -4.97 6.96
CA GLU A 85 -27.91 -4.24 5.76
C GLU A 85 -27.75 -5.09 4.49
N LEU A 86 -26.61 -5.75 4.32
CA LEU A 86 -26.37 -6.65 3.18
C LEU A 86 -27.33 -7.86 3.19
N VAL A 87 -27.56 -8.49 4.34
CA VAL A 87 -28.55 -9.59 4.48
C VAL A 87 -29.93 -9.11 4.08
N ALA A 88 -30.37 -7.97 4.62
CA ALA A 88 -31.70 -7.42 4.35
C ALA A 88 -31.90 -7.08 2.87
N ALA A 89 -30.88 -6.53 2.21
CA ALA A 89 -30.98 -6.09 0.83
C ALA A 89 -30.81 -7.24 -0.20
N THR A 90 -30.09 -8.31 0.15
CA THR A 90 -29.79 -9.41 -0.77
C THR A 90 -30.59 -10.69 -0.49
N GLY A 91 -31.19 -10.81 0.69
CA GLY A 91 -31.78 -12.05 1.18
C GLY A 91 -30.75 -13.15 1.47
N ALA A 92 -29.45 -12.85 1.42
CA ALA A 92 -28.40 -13.83 1.63
C ALA A 92 -28.35 -14.27 3.10
N ASN A 93 -28.38 -15.58 3.34
CA ASN A 93 -28.15 -16.14 4.67
C ASN A 93 -26.64 -16.14 4.96
N MET A 94 -26.12 -15.01 5.48
CA MET A 94 -24.68 -14.82 5.74
C MET A 94 -24.13 -15.77 6.83
N CYS A 95 -25.01 -16.47 7.55
CA CYS A 95 -24.71 -17.41 8.63
C CYS A 95 -24.27 -18.81 8.13
N ASP A 96 -24.66 -19.19 6.90
CA ASP A 96 -24.37 -20.51 6.32
C ASP A 96 -23.45 -20.46 5.08
N GLY A 97 -22.81 -19.31 4.84
CA GLY A 97 -22.04 -19.06 3.62
C GLY A 97 -22.98 -18.91 2.41
N GLY A 98 -23.39 -17.66 2.14
CA GLY A 98 -24.22 -17.31 1.00
C GLY A 98 -23.55 -17.70 -0.31
N ARG A 99 -23.97 -18.83 -0.90
CA ARG A 99 -23.55 -19.30 -2.22
C ARG A 99 -23.82 -18.26 -3.31
N ILE A 100 -22.88 -17.35 -3.53
CA ILE A 100 -22.57 -16.77 -4.85
C ILE A 100 -21.08 -16.98 -5.06
N GLU A 101 -20.76 -18.13 -5.66
CA GLU A 101 -19.39 -18.65 -5.77
C GLU A 101 -18.58 -17.87 -6.83
N TRP A 102 -18.03 -16.73 -6.45
CA TRP A 102 -16.84 -16.20 -7.13
C TRP A 102 -15.64 -16.94 -6.56
N SER A 103 -14.90 -17.63 -7.44
CA SER A 103 -13.95 -18.73 -7.19
C SER A 103 -12.91 -18.61 -6.04
N ARG A 104 -12.84 -17.50 -5.28
CA ARG A 104 -11.87 -17.28 -4.19
C ARG A 104 -12.36 -16.43 -2.98
N HIS A 105 -13.39 -15.61 -3.14
CA HIS A 105 -14.11 -14.79 -2.11
C HIS A 105 -15.35 -14.16 -2.77
N GLU A 106 -16.29 -13.65 -1.99
CA GLU A 106 -17.52 -13.02 -2.50
C GLU A 106 -17.30 -11.53 -2.77
N ILE A 107 -17.94 -11.00 -3.82
CA ILE A 107 -17.71 -9.63 -4.30
C ILE A 107 -19.04 -8.94 -4.59
N PHE A 108 -19.17 -7.69 -4.13
CA PHE A 108 -20.15 -6.72 -4.62
C PHE A 108 -19.41 -5.58 -5.31
N GLU A 109 -19.71 -5.33 -6.58
CA GLU A 109 -19.15 -4.20 -7.33
C GLU A 109 -20.09 -2.99 -7.22
N ASN A 110 -19.54 -1.85 -6.80
CA ASN A 110 -20.30 -0.62 -6.60
C ASN A 110 -21.65 -0.82 -5.88
N PRO A 111 -21.70 -1.41 -4.66
CA PRO A 111 -22.95 -1.60 -3.91
C PRO A 111 -23.52 -0.30 -3.33
N MET A 112 -23.33 0.81 -4.04
CA MET A 112 -23.87 2.13 -3.73
C MET A 112 -25.40 2.04 -3.73
N GLY A 113 -26.01 2.30 -2.57
CA GLY A 113 -27.47 2.27 -2.40
C GLY A 113 -28.05 0.98 -1.80
N ILE A 114 -27.21 -0.03 -1.54
CA ILE A 114 -27.60 -1.27 -0.86
C ILE A 114 -27.37 -1.17 0.67
N SER A 115 -26.34 -0.44 1.08
CA SER A 115 -25.95 -0.28 2.48
C SER A 115 -25.60 1.18 2.76
N ALA A 116 -26.29 1.78 3.75
CA ALA A 116 -25.96 3.13 4.22
C ALA A 116 -24.59 3.15 4.91
N THR A 117 -24.28 2.09 5.67
CA THR A 117 -22.98 1.92 6.33
C THR A 117 -21.83 1.89 5.32
N PHE A 118 -22.01 1.18 4.19
CA PHE A 118 -21.03 1.16 3.10
C PHE A 118 -20.80 2.56 2.52
N ASN A 119 -21.90 3.29 2.24
CA ASN A 119 -21.83 4.63 1.67
C ASN A 119 -21.12 5.61 2.61
N ASP A 120 -21.40 5.54 3.92
CA ASP A 120 -20.77 6.41 4.93
C ASP A 120 -19.26 6.17 5.03
N VAL A 121 -18.83 4.90 4.98
CA VAL A 121 -17.41 4.53 4.94
C VAL A 121 -16.74 5.07 3.67
N VAL A 122 -17.35 4.85 2.49
CA VAL A 122 -16.80 5.37 1.22
C VAL A 122 -16.72 6.90 1.24
N ALA A 123 -17.73 7.59 1.77
CA ALA A 123 -17.73 9.04 1.90
C ALA A 123 -16.62 9.54 2.83
N MET A 124 -16.42 8.88 3.99
CA MET A 124 -15.29 9.16 4.88
C MET A 124 -13.94 9.01 4.16
N LEU A 125 -13.73 7.92 3.41
CA LEU A 125 -12.48 7.70 2.68
C LEU A 125 -12.28 8.73 1.58
N ALA A 126 -13.32 9.03 0.82
CA ALA A 126 -13.28 10.03 -0.26
C ALA A 126 -12.92 11.44 0.26
N GLU A 127 -13.40 11.78 1.44
CA GLU A 127 -13.11 13.05 2.09
C GLU A 127 -11.72 13.07 2.74
N TYR A 128 -11.37 12.04 3.51
CA TYR A 128 -10.09 11.99 4.21
C TYR A 128 -8.89 11.87 3.25
N PHE A 129 -9.01 11.14 2.14
CA PHE A 129 -7.92 11.02 1.18
C PHE A 129 -7.98 12.05 0.05
N ASP A 130 -8.95 12.99 0.11
CA ASP A 130 -9.22 13.97 -0.94
C ASP A 130 -9.31 13.31 -2.34
N LEU A 131 -10.24 12.38 -2.46
CA LEU A 131 -10.34 11.43 -3.56
C LEU A 131 -11.67 11.56 -4.31
N ASP A 132 -11.60 11.74 -5.63
CA ASP A 132 -12.73 11.47 -6.52
C ASP A 132 -12.82 9.96 -6.76
N VAL A 133 -13.78 9.30 -6.09
CA VAL A 133 -14.00 7.86 -6.20
C VAL A 133 -14.64 7.52 -7.56
N TYR A 134 -14.00 6.64 -8.32
CA TYR A 134 -14.45 6.19 -9.63
C TYR A 134 -15.12 4.80 -9.58
N ALA A 135 -14.66 3.95 -8.66
CA ALA A 135 -15.22 2.63 -8.44
C ALA A 135 -15.02 2.19 -7.00
N THR A 136 -15.89 1.31 -6.54
CA THR A 136 -15.80 0.68 -5.22
C THR A 136 -16.08 -0.81 -5.31
N ARG A 137 -15.56 -1.55 -4.34
CA ARG A 137 -15.81 -2.98 -4.21
C ARG A 137 -15.91 -3.37 -2.74
N LEU A 138 -16.88 -4.20 -2.41
CA LEU A 138 -16.93 -4.90 -1.15
C LEU A 138 -16.54 -6.36 -1.39
N ASN A 139 -15.52 -6.82 -0.69
CA ASN A 139 -15.10 -8.22 -0.69
C ASN A 139 -15.50 -8.84 0.64
N TYR A 140 -16.16 -9.99 0.61
CA TYR A 140 -16.51 -10.77 1.79
C TYR A 140 -15.68 -12.05 1.85
N TYR A 141 -14.99 -12.21 2.97
CA TYR A 141 -14.19 -13.38 3.30
C TYR A 141 -14.88 -14.10 4.45
N ARG A 142 -15.51 -15.24 4.20
CA ARG A 142 -16.23 -16.04 5.20
C ARG A 142 -15.34 -16.61 6.31
N ASP A 143 -14.04 -16.81 6.02
CA ASP A 143 -13.09 -17.45 6.92
C ASP A 143 -11.62 -17.25 6.44
N GLY A 144 -10.70 -17.97 7.09
CA GLY A 144 -9.27 -18.03 6.75
C GLY A 144 -8.96 -18.70 5.40
N GLN A 145 -9.87 -19.49 4.83
CA GLN A 145 -9.63 -20.28 3.62
C GLN A 145 -9.81 -19.47 2.34
N GLN A 146 -10.66 -18.44 2.37
CA GLN A 146 -10.80 -17.50 1.25
C GLN A 146 -9.59 -16.55 1.16
N TRP A 147 -9.20 -16.21 -0.07
CA TRP A 147 -7.95 -15.52 -0.35
C TRP A 147 -8.03 -14.69 -1.64
N LYS A 148 -7.07 -13.78 -1.80
CA LYS A 148 -6.86 -13.02 -3.03
C LYS A 148 -5.40 -13.23 -3.48
N PRO A 149 -5.15 -13.67 -4.73
CA PRO A 149 -3.79 -13.82 -5.23
C PRO A 149 -3.03 -12.49 -5.25
N GLN A 150 -1.71 -12.59 -5.31
CA GLN A 150 -0.86 -11.44 -5.66
C GLN A 150 -1.26 -10.88 -7.03
N HIS A 151 -1.47 -9.58 -7.09
CA HIS A 151 -1.87 -8.86 -8.29
C HIS A 151 -1.49 -7.38 -8.18
N HIS A 152 -1.48 -6.69 -9.32
CA HIS A 152 -1.64 -5.25 -9.38
C HIS A 152 -3.12 -4.92 -9.59
N ASP A 153 -3.53 -3.74 -9.13
CA ASP A 153 -4.82 -3.19 -9.54
C ASP A 153 -4.74 -2.81 -11.03
N SER A 154 -5.79 -3.11 -11.79
CA SER A 154 -5.77 -3.12 -13.25
C SER A 154 -5.79 -1.75 -13.94
N HIS A 155 -5.73 -0.63 -13.18
CA HIS A 155 -5.84 0.76 -13.68
C HIS A 155 -6.94 0.92 -14.76
N ALA A 156 -8.10 0.34 -14.49
CA ALA A 156 -9.19 0.17 -15.45
C ALA A 156 -10.30 1.23 -15.28
N TYR A 157 -10.27 2.00 -14.20
CA TYR A 157 -11.35 2.91 -13.83
C TYR A 157 -11.00 4.35 -14.22
N GLY A 158 -11.66 4.86 -15.25
CA GLY A 158 -11.51 6.26 -15.65
C GLY A 158 -12.65 7.14 -15.14
N GLY A 159 -12.33 8.36 -14.75
CA GLY A 159 -13.28 9.40 -14.38
C GLY A 159 -13.55 10.36 -15.53
N ARG A 160 -13.50 11.66 -15.21
CA ARG A 160 -13.74 12.76 -16.14
C ARG A 160 -12.74 12.76 -17.30
N THR A 161 -13.21 13.18 -18.45
CA THR A 161 -12.37 13.46 -19.61
C THR A 161 -11.75 14.86 -19.46
N THR A 162 -10.46 15.00 -19.72
CA THR A 162 -9.79 16.30 -19.80
C THR A 162 -10.37 17.14 -20.95
N PRO A 163 -10.13 18.46 -20.99
CA PRO A 163 -10.50 19.28 -22.15
C PRO A 163 -9.89 18.79 -23.48
N THR A 164 -8.76 18.06 -23.41
CA THR A 164 -8.06 17.46 -24.56
C THR A 164 -8.58 16.08 -24.95
N GLY A 165 -9.62 15.55 -24.29
CA GLY A 165 -10.24 14.26 -24.63
C GLY A 165 -9.64 13.04 -23.92
N GLU A 166 -8.69 13.22 -23.00
CA GLU A 166 -8.05 12.13 -22.27
C GLU A 166 -8.86 11.73 -21.03
N ARG A 167 -9.14 10.44 -20.85
CA ARG A 167 -9.84 9.98 -19.64
C ARG A 167 -8.85 9.91 -18.48
N LEU A 168 -9.09 10.70 -17.44
CA LEU A 168 -8.27 10.65 -16.23
C LEU A 168 -8.48 9.30 -15.53
N ARG A 169 -7.41 8.52 -15.39
CA ARG A 169 -7.43 7.23 -14.69
C ARG A 169 -7.30 7.41 -13.18
N GLU A 170 -7.70 6.38 -12.45
CA GLU A 170 -7.40 6.25 -11.03
C GLU A 170 -5.89 6.25 -10.80
N ASP A 171 -5.47 6.88 -9.70
CA ASP A 171 -4.07 6.94 -9.28
C ASP A 171 -3.88 6.59 -7.80
N PHE A 172 -4.96 6.16 -7.14
CA PHE A 172 -4.99 5.87 -5.73
C PHE A 172 -5.99 4.75 -5.42
N THR A 173 -5.53 3.80 -4.61
CA THR A 173 -6.35 2.73 -4.04
C THR A 173 -6.41 2.94 -2.54
N VAL A 174 -7.60 2.87 -1.96
CA VAL A 174 -7.80 2.87 -0.51
C VAL A 174 -8.75 1.75 -0.13
N GLY A 175 -8.48 1.08 0.99
CA GLY A 175 -9.36 0.06 1.52
C GLY A 175 -9.38 0.02 3.04
N ILE A 176 -10.51 -0.42 3.59
CA ILE A 176 -10.65 -0.69 5.02
C ILE A 176 -11.04 -2.13 5.28
N THR A 177 -10.78 -2.60 6.49
CA THR A 177 -11.15 -3.94 6.95
C THR A 177 -12.13 -3.87 8.11
N LEU A 178 -13.14 -4.74 8.09
CA LEU A 178 -14.13 -4.91 9.16
C LEU A 178 -14.25 -6.40 9.50
N GLY A 179 -14.22 -6.75 10.78
CA GLY A 179 -14.25 -8.15 11.23
C GLY A 179 -12.87 -8.78 11.44
N ALA A 180 -12.74 -10.06 11.11
CA ALA A 180 -11.56 -10.86 11.47
C ALA A 180 -10.23 -10.33 10.88
N THR A 181 -9.21 -10.29 11.73
CA THR A 181 -7.86 -9.82 11.37
C THR A 181 -7.19 -10.70 10.32
N ARG A 182 -6.64 -10.07 9.28
CA ARG A 182 -5.87 -10.71 8.20
C ARG A 182 -4.62 -9.93 7.85
N SER A 183 -3.84 -10.42 6.90
CA SER A 183 -2.68 -9.73 6.36
C SER A 183 -2.98 -9.26 4.94
N LEU A 184 -2.58 -8.03 4.61
CA LEU A 184 -2.45 -7.56 3.23
C LEU A 184 -0.96 -7.58 2.89
N LEU A 185 -0.57 -8.61 2.13
CA LEU A 185 0.83 -8.90 1.81
C LEU A 185 1.22 -8.17 0.53
N PHE A 186 2.25 -7.33 0.60
CA PHE A 186 2.91 -6.68 -0.52
C PHE A 186 4.19 -7.42 -0.89
N VAL A 187 4.40 -7.68 -2.17
CA VAL A 187 5.61 -8.33 -2.71
C VAL A 187 6.24 -7.42 -3.74
N HIS A 188 7.48 -7.00 -3.48
CA HIS A 188 8.30 -6.25 -4.43
C HIS A 188 8.65 -7.16 -5.61
N GLU A 189 8.17 -6.85 -6.81
CA GLU A 189 8.27 -7.77 -7.95
C GLU A 189 9.72 -8.10 -8.33
N ALA A 190 10.59 -7.09 -8.37
CA ALA A 190 11.96 -7.27 -8.86
C ALA A 190 12.80 -8.16 -7.92
N SER A 191 12.61 -8.02 -6.60
CA SER A 191 13.41 -8.75 -5.61
C SER A 191 12.72 -9.97 -5.00
N GLY A 192 11.40 -10.10 -5.16
CA GLY A 192 10.56 -11.09 -4.47
C GLY A 192 10.43 -10.88 -2.96
N ARG A 193 11.01 -9.82 -2.39
CA ARG A 193 10.90 -9.50 -0.96
C ARG A 193 9.52 -8.94 -0.62
N GLN A 194 9.11 -9.09 0.62
CA GLN A 194 7.75 -8.79 1.03
C GLN A 194 7.68 -8.05 2.36
N PHE A 195 6.59 -7.32 2.55
CA PHE A 195 6.12 -6.78 3.82
C PHE A 195 4.60 -6.87 3.87
N ASP A 196 3.99 -6.70 5.03
CA ASP A 196 2.55 -6.73 5.12
C ASP A 196 1.97 -5.69 6.07
N PHE A 197 0.72 -5.31 5.79
CA PHE A 197 -0.11 -4.55 6.72
C PHE A 197 -1.01 -5.53 7.48
N PRO A 198 -0.98 -5.54 8.83
CA PRO A 198 -2.02 -6.23 9.59
C PRO A 198 -3.34 -5.52 9.35
N GLN A 199 -4.33 -6.23 8.85
CA GLN A 199 -5.66 -5.73 8.53
C GLN A 199 -6.61 -6.16 9.63
N ARG A 200 -6.66 -5.38 10.73
CA ARG A 200 -7.57 -5.60 11.85
C ARG A 200 -8.92 -4.93 11.58
N ASN A 201 -9.92 -5.23 12.42
CA ASN A 201 -11.17 -4.50 12.38
C ASN A 201 -10.92 -2.99 12.55
N GLY A 202 -11.48 -2.20 11.65
CA GLY A 202 -11.36 -0.75 11.66
C GLY A 202 -10.12 -0.18 10.95
N ASP A 203 -9.16 -1.01 10.56
CA ASP A 203 -7.93 -0.54 9.92
C ASP A 203 -8.14 -0.10 8.47
N CYS A 204 -7.33 0.86 8.03
CA CYS A 204 -7.29 1.37 6.67
C CYS A 204 -5.90 1.19 6.06
N PHE A 205 -5.85 0.83 4.78
CA PHE A 205 -4.66 0.91 3.95
C PHE A 205 -4.95 1.78 2.72
N ALA A 206 -3.92 2.41 2.18
CA ALA A 206 -3.98 3.06 0.89
C ALA A 206 -2.62 3.02 0.20
N PHE A 207 -2.61 3.16 -1.12
CA PHE A 207 -1.38 3.29 -1.89
C PHE A 207 -1.62 3.97 -3.23
N THR A 208 -0.56 4.61 -3.74
CA THR A 208 -0.58 5.29 -5.04
C THR A 208 -0.32 4.32 -6.19
N GLY A 209 -0.54 4.78 -7.42
CA GLY A 209 -0.16 4.04 -8.62
C GLY A 209 1.33 3.66 -8.68
N GLU A 210 2.22 4.44 -8.06
CA GLU A 210 3.66 4.12 -7.99
C GLU A 210 3.91 2.83 -7.20
N VAL A 211 3.31 2.73 -6.01
CA VAL A 211 3.38 1.51 -5.20
C VAL A 211 2.67 0.36 -5.90
N ASN A 212 1.50 0.62 -6.50
CA ASN A 212 0.78 -0.40 -7.26
C ASN A 212 1.58 -0.93 -8.44
N ASN A 213 2.44 -0.15 -9.10
CA ASN A 213 3.25 -0.62 -10.22
C ASN A 213 4.47 -1.45 -9.79
N THR A 214 4.91 -1.28 -8.55
CA THR A 214 6.19 -1.79 -8.06
C THR A 214 6.01 -3.01 -7.15
N PHE A 215 4.89 -3.03 -6.43
CA PHE A 215 4.51 -4.11 -5.53
C PHE A 215 3.23 -4.75 -6.03
N THR A 216 3.20 -6.07 -6.04
CA THR A 216 1.92 -6.81 -6.07
C THR A 216 1.38 -6.90 -4.66
N HIS A 217 0.06 -7.01 -4.52
CA HIS A 217 -0.60 -7.21 -3.23
C HIS A 217 -1.61 -8.35 -3.27
N GLY A 218 -1.84 -8.97 -2.11
CA GLY A 218 -2.76 -10.08 -1.96
C GLY A 218 -3.13 -10.36 -0.52
N VAL A 219 -4.17 -11.18 -0.34
CA VAL A 219 -4.64 -11.64 0.97
C VAL A 219 -4.36 -13.13 1.04
N PRO A 220 -3.32 -13.59 1.77
CA PRO A 220 -2.96 -14.99 1.86
C PRO A 220 -3.99 -15.77 2.70
N ARG A 221 -4.11 -17.09 2.45
CA ARG A 221 -4.90 -18.00 3.29
C ARG A 221 -4.33 -18.08 4.70
N VAL A 222 -5.19 -18.36 5.66
CA VAL A 222 -4.85 -18.61 7.05
C VAL A 222 -5.31 -20.01 7.42
N SER A 223 -4.41 -20.80 8.01
CA SER A 223 -4.68 -22.18 8.43
C SER A 223 -5.45 -22.25 9.74
N THR A 224 -5.30 -21.25 10.61
CA THR A 224 -6.04 -21.17 11.87
C THR A 224 -7.49 -20.75 11.63
N PRO A 225 -8.45 -21.37 12.33
CA PRO A 225 -9.83 -20.90 12.32
C PRO A 225 -9.90 -19.44 12.76
N ILE A 226 -10.62 -18.63 11.98
CA ILE A 226 -10.87 -17.22 12.23
C ILE A 226 -12.30 -16.90 11.78
N GLY A 227 -12.82 -15.77 12.24
CA GLY A 227 -14.11 -15.26 11.77
C GLY A 227 -14.08 -14.79 10.31
N ASP A 228 -15.24 -14.31 9.88
CA ASP A 228 -15.40 -13.65 8.59
C ASP A 228 -14.95 -12.19 8.65
N ARG A 229 -14.76 -11.58 7.48
CA ARG A 229 -14.44 -10.16 7.35
C ARG A 229 -14.94 -9.56 6.05
N PHE A 230 -15.13 -8.26 6.06
CA PHE A 230 -15.31 -7.44 4.88
C PHE A 230 -14.05 -6.63 4.57
N SER A 231 -13.81 -6.40 3.29
CA SER A 231 -12.91 -5.35 2.83
C SER A 231 -13.67 -4.42 1.87
N ILE A 232 -13.78 -3.15 2.23
CA ILE A 232 -14.36 -2.10 1.38
C ILE A 232 -13.19 -1.39 0.70
N ILE A 233 -13.17 -1.40 -0.63
CA ILE A 233 -12.12 -0.81 -1.46
C ILE A 233 -12.74 0.31 -2.29
N ALA A 234 -12.05 1.43 -2.40
CA ALA A 234 -12.35 2.51 -3.32
C ALA A 234 -11.13 2.81 -4.20
N TRP A 235 -11.36 2.91 -5.50
CA TRP A 235 -10.39 3.40 -6.48
C TRP A 235 -10.82 4.75 -6.96
N GLY A 236 -9.88 5.67 -7.06
CA GLY A 236 -10.19 7.00 -7.50
C GLY A 236 -8.97 7.79 -7.90
N ARG A 237 -9.21 9.06 -8.17
CA ARG A 237 -8.17 10.03 -8.47
C ARG A 237 -8.09 11.07 -7.37
N ARG A 238 -6.88 11.35 -6.89
CA ARG A 238 -6.64 12.41 -5.91
C ARG A 238 -7.03 13.76 -6.53
N ARG A 239 -7.82 14.57 -5.82
CA ARG A 239 -8.16 15.94 -6.27
C ARG A 239 -6.95 16.85 -6.13
N ALA A 240 -6.26 16.76 -5.01
CA ALA A 240 -4.94 17.34 -4.78
C ALA A 240 -4.02 16.34 -4.06
N VAL A 241 -2.72 16.44 -4.35
CA VAL A 241 -1.68 15.69 -3.63
C VAL A 241 -1.42 16.39 -2.29
N ASN A 242 -1.47 15.62 -1.21
CA ASN A 242 -1.25 16.07 0.17
C ASN A 242 -0.67 14.94 1.03
N GLU A 243 -0.31 15.24 2.28
CA GLU A 243 0.33 14.29 3.21
C GLU A 243 -0.45 12.98 3.46
N ARG A 244 -1.76 12.98 3.22
CA ARG A 244 -2.62 11.83 3.46
C ARG A 244 -2.69 10.89 2.26
N ASN A 245 -2.24 11.31 1.07
CA ASN A 245 -2.46 10.57 -0.18
C ASN A 245 -1.21 10.49 -1.09
N GLY A 246 -0.02 10.46 -0.50
CA GLY A 246 1.25 10.31 -1.23
C GLY A 246 2.02 11.60 -1.46
N GLY A 247 1.55 12.74 -0.96
CA GLY A 247 2.37 13.93 -0.80
C GLY A 247 3.27 13.81 0.42
N ARG A 248 4.43 14.47 0.41
CA ARG A 248 5.17 14.71 1.66
C ARG A 248 4.41 15.72 2.50
N ALA A 249 4.29 15.48 3.80
CA ALA A 249 4.13 16.59 4.73
C ALA A 249 5.31 17.53 4.45
N MET A 250 5.03 18.79 4.11
CA MET A 250 6.10 19.80 4.03
C MET A 250 6.58 20.02 5.45
N ASP A 251 7.51 19.19 5.92
CA ASP A 251 8.26 19.49 7.11
C ASP A 251 9.31 20.52 6.69
N PHE A 252 8.97 21.81 6.84
CA PHE A 252 9.91 22.91 6.61
C PHE A 252 11.17 22.77 7.50
N SER A 253 11.15 21.89 8.50
CA SER A 253 12.29 21.49 9.34
C SER A 253 13.26 20.48 8.73
N ASP A 254 13.05 19.97 7.50
CA ASP A 254 14.00 19.02 6.89
C ASP A 254 14.88 19.66 5.79
N VAL A 255 14.64 20.93 5.43
CA VAL A 255 15.48 21.67 4.49
C VAL A 255 16.10 22.87 5.22
N TRP A 256 17.23 22.60 5.86
CA TRP A 256 18.10 23.65 6.40
C TRP A 256 19.11 24.06 5.33
N LEU A 257 19.31 25.36 5.18
CA LEU A 257 20.50 25.87 4.52
C LEU A 257 21.74 25.46 5.32
N LYS A 258 22.91 25.39 4.69
CA LYS A 258 24.18 25.02 5.35
C LYS A 258 24.51 25.83 6.61
N ASP A 259 23.92 27.02 6.75
CA ASP A 259 24.07 27.91 7.92
C ASP A 259 23.03 27.64 9.03
N GLY A 260 22.18 26.63 8.88
CA GLY A 260 21.13 26.28 9.84
C GLY A 260 19.93 27.22 9.78
N SER A 261 19.81 28.05 8.74
CA SER A 261 18.60 28.85 8.52
C SER A 261 17.52 28.07 7.77
N GLU A 262 16.28 28.40 8.08
CA GLU A 262 15.07 27.80 7.51
C GLU A 262 14.85 28.32 6.08
N VAL A 263 14.48 27.45 5.16
CA VAL A 263 14.14 27.83 3.78
C VAL A 263 12.78 28.56 3.76
N ARG A 264 12.80 29.86 3.43
CA ARG A 264 11.60 30.72 3.47
C ARG A 264 11.21 31.28 2.11
N THR A 265 12.10 31.22 1.12
CA THR A 265 11.88 31.74 -0.21
C THR A 265 12.15 30.70 -1.30
N VAL A 266 11.69 30.97 -2.52
CA VAL A 266 11.97 30.12 -3.69
C VAL A 266 13.46 30.08 -3.99
N ASP A 267 14.18 31.18 -3.79
CA ASP A 267 15.64 31.25 -3.97
C ASP A 267 16.38 30.41 -2.93
N ASP A 268 15.90 30.37 -1.67
CA ASP A 268 16.45 29.49 -0.63
C ASP A 268 16.26 28.01 -0.99
N ALA A 269 15.11 27.66 -1.58
CA ALA A 269 14.82 26.29 -2.02
C ALA A 269 15.72 25.86 -3.19
N ILE A 270 15.96 26.78 -4.14
CA ILE A 270 16.92 26.57 -5.24
C ILE A 270 18.34 26.37 -4.68
N LEU A 271 18.73 27.20 -3.70
CA LEU A 271 20.05 27.11 -3.06
C LEU A 271 20.22 25.77 -2.30
N ALA A 272 19.20 25.34 -1.56
CA ALA A 272 19.21 24.07 -0.84
C ALA A 272 19.26 22.86 -1.81
N ALA A 273 18.54 22.92 -2.93
CA ALA A 273 18.59 21.89 -3.97
C ALA A 273 20.00 21.77 -4.60
N HIS A 274 20.65 22.89 -4.92
CA HIS A 274 22.04 22.89 -5.40
C HIS A 274 23.03 22.31 -4.38
N GLN A 275 22.79 22.52 -3.08
CA GLN A 275 23.62 21.98 -1.99
C GLN A 275 23.45 20.46 -1.83
N LEU A 276 22.27 19.91 -2.09
CA LEU A 276 22.02 18.46 -2.08
C LEU A 276 22.71 17.76 -3.26
N VAL A 277 22.62 18.34 -4.46
CA VAL A 277 23.24 17.79 -5.68
C VAL A 277 24.77 17.80 -5.58
N SER A 278 25.36 18.84 -4.98
CA SER A 278 26.81 18.93 -4.77
C SER A 278 27.34 17.98 -3.69
N ARG A 279 26.52 17.58 -2.71
CA ARG A 279 26.88 16.51 -1.76
C ARG A 279 26.91 15.14 -2.43
N ALA A 280 25.96 14.85 -3.31
CA ALA A 280 25.91 13.57 -4.04
C ALA A 280 27.14 13.35 -4.95
N SER A 281 27.69 14.42 -5.55
CA SER A 281 28.90 14.30 -6.39
C SER A 281 30.20 14.14 -5.61
N ALA A 282 30.25 14.61 -4.35
CA ALA A 282 31.42 14.48 -3.49
C ALA A 282 31.67 13.03 -3.00
N PHE A 283 30.62 12.21 -2.92
CA PHE A 283 30.71 10.80 -2.52
C PHE A 283 31.08 9.85 -3.67
N ALA A 284 31.20 10.35 -4.91
CA ALA A 284 31.45 9.54 -6.11
C ALA A 284 32.94 9.44 -6.53
N LYS A 285 33.91 9.65 -5.62
CA LYS A 285 35.32 9.38 -5.90
C LYS A 285 35.79 8.11 -5.17
N PRO A 286 36.12 7.01 -5.88
CA PRO A 286 36.70 5.84 -5.24
C PRO A 286 38.13 6.18 -4.80
N THR A 287 38.38 6.01 -3.51
CA THR A 287 39.72 6.16 -2.93
C THR A 287 40.44 4.83 -3.12
N VAL A 288 41.26 4.71 -4.17
CA VAL A 288 42.11 3.54 -4.40
C VAL A 288 43.24 3.55 -3.37
N THR A 289 43.25 2.57 -2.47
CA THR A 289 44.38 2.30 -1.58
C THR A 289 45.20 1.15 -2.18
N PRO A 290 46.54 1.27 -2.30
CA PRO A 290 47.38 0.20 -2.85
C PRO A 290 47.66 -0.87 -1.79
N THR A 291 47.33 -2.12 -2.11
CA THR A 291 47.62 -3.30 -1.27
C THR A 291 49.05 -3.79 -1.50
N PRO A 292 49.81 -4.21 -0.46
CA PRO A 292 51.15 -4.77 -0.63
C PRO A 292 51.10 -6.24 -1.09
N LEU A 293 52.08 -6.61 -1.93
CA LEU A 293 52.32 -8.00 -2.37
C LEU A 293 52.55 -8.95 -1.18
N MET A 294 51.80 -10.05 -1.13
CA MET A 294 52.24 -11.28 -0.45
C MET A 294 52.51 -12.36 -1.50
N GLN A 295 53.75 -12.86 -1.48
CA GLN A 295 54.20 -14.05 -2.17
C GLN A 295 53.44 -15.28 -1.64
N VAL A 296 52.92 -16.11 -2.55
CA VAL A 296 52.45 -17.46 -2.23
C VAL A 296 53.39 -18.46 -2.89
N ASN A 297 54.06 -19.24 -2.05
CA ASN A 297 54.90 -20.36 -2.45
C ASN A 297 54.05 -21.55 -2.90
N MET A 298 54.53 -22.20 -3.96
CA MET A 298 54.11 -23.51 -4.44
C MET A 298 54.27 -24.59 -3.37
N THR A 299 53.32 -25.53 -3.32
CA THR A 299 53.64 -26.95 -3.13
C THR A 299 52.65 -27.82 -3.91
N ASP A 300 53.23 -28.75 -4.66
CA ASP A 300 52.63 -29.84 -5.42
C ASP A 300 51.93 -30.87 -4.53
N GLY A 301 51.06 -31.70 -5.11
CA GLY A 301 50.77 -33.01 -4.49
C GLY A 301 49.49 -33.78 -4.83
N ASN A 302 49.27 -34.06 -6.12
CA ASN A 302 48.96 -35.40 -6.65
C ASN A 302 47.68 -36.20 -6.25
N ASN A 303 46.95 -36.55 -7.33
CA ASN A 303 46.53 -37.91 -7.76
C ASN A 303 45.12 -38.50 -7.49
N HIS A 304 44.45 -38.81 -8.62
CA HIS A 304 43.69 -40.03 -9.00
C HIS A 304 42.42 -40.42 -8.20
N LYS A 305 41.34 -41.01 -8.75
CA LYS A 305 40.98 -41.63 -10.04
C LYS A 305 39.46 -41.93 -10.04
N HIS A 306 38.88 -41.97 -11.25
CA HIS A 306 37.76 -42.80 -11.75
C HIS A 306 36.35 -42.77 -11.13
N GLY A 307 35.36 -42.65 -12.03
CA GLY A 307 34.01 -43.20 -11.85
C GLY A 307 33.00 -42.60 -12.82
N ALA A 308 32.84 -43.19 -14.00
CA ALA A 308 31.74 -42.92 -14.94
C ALA A 308 30.38 -43.39 -14.34
N ASN A 309 29.25 -42.77 -14.71
CA ASN A 309 28.35 -43.27 -15.76
C ASN A 309 26.98 -42.54 -15.77
N ASP A 310 26.42 -42.39 -16.97
CA ASP A 310 25.00 -42.34 -17.41
C ASP A 310 23.97 -41.54 -16.57
N GLY A 311 23.18 -40.63 -17.14
CA GLY A 311 22.41 -40.76 -18.38
C GLY A 311 20.92 -40.81 -18.00
N GLY A 312 20.16 -39.75 -18.30
CA GLY A 312 18.73 -39.73 -17.96
C GLY A 312 18.04 -38.39 -18.16
N SER A 313 17.77 -38.04 -19.43
CA SER A 313 16.86 -36.97 -19.82
C SER A 313 15.41 -37.46 -19.80
N VAL A 314 14.48 -36.78 -19.11
CA VAL A 314 13.05 -36.85 -19.43
C VAL A 314 12.32 -35.51 -19.16
N SER A 315 12.04 -34.83 -20.27
CA SER A 315 10.80 -34.16 -20.70
C SER A 315 9.93 -33.39 -19.70
N ALA A 316 9.86 -32.08 -19.95
CA ALA A 316 8.82 -31.16 -19.52
C ALA A 316 7.44 -31.50 -20.13
N LYS A 317 6.37 -31.48 -19.32
CA LYS A 317 4.98 -31.51 -19.78
C LYS A 317 4.36 -30.11 -19.67
N ARG A 318 4.11 -29.49 -20.83
CA ARG A 318 3.26 -28.30 -21.02
C ARG A 318 1.81 -28.62 -20.60
N LYS A 319 1.21 -27.86 -19.69
CA LYS A 319 -0.24 -27.83 -19.50
C LYS A 319 -0.87 -26.75 -20.40
N LYS A 320 -1.77 -27.20 -21.28
CA LYS A 320 -2.61 -26.37 -22.15
C LYS A 320 -3.63 -25.57 -21.31
N LYS A 321 -3.76 -24.29 -21.62
CA LYS A 321 -4.89 -23.43 -21.24
C LYS A 321 -6.13 -23.87 -22.03
N HIS A 322 -7.23 -24.19 -21.35
CA HIS A 322 -8.56 -24.18 -21.96
C HIS A 322 -9.21 -22.83 -21.65
N ARG A 323 -9.52 -22.12 -22.73
CA ARG A 323 -10.33 -20.90 -22.80
C ARG A 323 -11.71 -21.40 -23.23
N LEU A 324 -12.74 -21.15 -22.45
CA LEU A 324 -14.13 -21.33 -22.88
C LEU A 324 -14.82 -19.97 -22.83
N GLN A 325 -15.55 -19.74 -23.92
CA GLN A 325 -16.49 -18.67 -24.18
C GLN A 325 -17.68 -18.75 -23.23
#